data_AF-A0A2D9CGY7-F1
#
_entry.id   AF-A0A2D9CGY7-F1
#
_cell.length_a   1.000
_cell.length_b   1.000
_cell.length_c   1.000
_cell.angle_alpha   90.00
_cell.angle_beta   90.00
_cell.angle_gamma   90.00
#
_symmetry.space_group_name_H-M   'P 1'
#
loop_
_entity.id
_entity.type
_entity.pdbx_description
1 polymer ?
#
loop_
_entity_poly.entity_id
_entity_poly.type
_entity_poly.pdbx_seq_one_letter_code
_entity_poly.pdbx_strand_id
1 'polypeptide(L)'
;MDPITMALLGSSALSAVGQISAGSAQRAASKLNAFQIKTDKTLNKAQASQQARVRREEYDLATSANIAAFAAAGRDVGSDRSVQAFLERQEELVGQDIGRIARQVSVQGMKSEMAAMAEKRRGQNAYVSSLFSAAGTAAQGIYQYQTVKAPTAPSGGGGSK
;
A
#
# COMPACT_ATOMS: atom_id res chain seq x y z
N MET A 1 3.57 -29.25 41.43
CA MET A 1 3.95 -29.18 40.01
C MET A 1 5.45 -29.05 39.98
N ASP A 2 6.14 -29.91 39.24
CA ASP A 2 7.61 -29.86 39.20
C ASP A 2 8.08 -28.56 38.51
N PRO A 3 9.23 -28.00 38.93
CA PRO A 3 9.73 -26.73 38.41
C PRO A 3 9.96 -26.74 36.90
N ILE A 4 10.31 -27.89 36.32
CA ILE A 4 10.47 -28.10 34.88
C ILE A 4 9.12 -27.95 34.15
N THR A 5 8.05 -28.47 34.74
CA THR A 5 6.70 -28.40 34.19
C THR A 5 6.14 -26.98 34.21
N MET A 6 6.43 -26.21 35.27
CA MET A 6 6.08 -24.79 35.36
C MET A 6 6.89 -23.95 34.37
N ALA A 7 8.16 -24.27 34.14
CA ALA A 7 9.00 -23.60 33.14
C ALA A 7 8.51 -23.85 31.70
N LEU A 8 8.04 -25.07 31.38
CA LEU A 8 7.46 -25.41 30.07
C LEU A 8 6.14 -24.68 29.78
N LEU A 9 5.24 -24.59 30.76
CA LEU A 9 4.00 -23.82 30.63
C LEU A 9 4.24 -22.30 30.60
N GLY A 10 5.17 -21.80 31.42
CA GLY A 10 5.56 -20.39 31.43
C GLY A 10 6.20 -19.93 30.12
N SER A 11 7.10 -20.74 29.55
CA SER A 11 7.77 -20.42 28.28
C SER A 11 6.84 -20.46 27.07
N SER A 12 5.89 -21.41 27.01
CA SER A 12 4.87 -21.48 25.95
C SER A 12 3.86 -20.34 26.02
N ALA A 13 3.44 -19.92 27.23
CA ALA A 13 2.58 -18.76 27.41
C ALA A 13 3.27 -17.44 26.98
N LEU A 14 4.52 -17.23 27.38
CA LEU A 14 5.30 -16.06 26.96
C LEU A 14 5.52 -16.03 25.45
N SER A 15 5.78 -17.20 24.84
CA SER A 15 5.96 -17.32 23.39
C SER A 15 4.66 -17.00 22.62
N ALA A 16 3.51 -17.45 23.11
CA ALA A 16 2.21 -17.15 22.51
C ALA A 16 1.88 -15.64 22.58
N VAL A 17 2.12 -14.99 23.72
CA VAL A 17 1.93 -13.54 23.87
C VAL A 17 2.88 -12.76 22.96
N GLY A 18 4.14 -13.18 22.87
CA GLY A 18 5.13 -12.61 21.95
C GLY A 18 4.65 -12.65 20.50
N GLN A 19 4.15 -13.80 20.04
CA GLN A 19 3.64 -13.97 18.67
C GLN A 19 2.45 -13.05 18.37
N ILE A 20 1.46 -12.94 19.27
CA ILE A 20 0.30 -12.05 19.09
C ILE A 20 0.73 -10.58 19.05
N SER A 21 1.65 -10.18 19.94
CA SER A 21 2.18 -8.82 19.97
C SER A 21 2.91 -8.47 18.66
N ALA A 22 3.70 -9.40 18.12
CA ALA A 22 4.39 -9.24 16.85
C ALA A 22 3.39 -9.10 15.68
N GLY A 23 2.34 -9.91 15.64
CA GLY A 23 1.30 -9.78 14.62
C GLY A 23 0.51 -8.48 14.72
N SER A 24 0.25 -7.99 15.94
CA SER A 24 -0.40 -6.69 16.16
C SER A 24 0.48 -5.52 15.68
N ALA A 25 1.77 -5.55 16.02
CA ALA A 25 2.75 -4.58 15.54
C ALA A 25 2.84 -4.59 14.01
N GLN A 26 2.86 -5.78 13.39
CA GLN A 26 2.91 -5.90 11.94
C GLN A 26 1.63 -5.39 11.26
N ARG A 27 0.46 -5.60 11.88
CA ARG A 27 -0.79 -5.00 11.42
C ARG A 27 -0.76 -3.48 11.50
N ALA A 28 -0.20 -2.91 12.56
CA ALA A 28 -0.04 -1.47 12.69
C ALA A 28 0.92 -0.89 11.64
N ALA A 29 2.06 -1.56 11.41
CA ALA A 29 3.03 -1.20 10.38
C ALA A 29 2.40 -1.22 8.97
N SER A 30 1.66 -2.28 8.62
CA SER A 30 0.96 -2.34 7.34
C SER A 30 -0.11 -1.26 7.20
N LYS A 31 -0.83 -0.90 8.27
CA LYS A 31 -1.76 0.25 8.23
C LYS A 31 -1.05 1.56 7.96
N LEU A 32 0.13 1.78 8.56
CA LEU A 32 0.96 2.96 8.34
C LEU A 32 1.47 3.01 6.90
N ASN A 33 1.98 1.91 6.36
CA ASN A 33 2.38 1.81 4.95
C ASN A 33 1.20 2.11 4.01
N ALA A 34 0.01 1.56 4.28
CA ALA A 34 -1.18 1.86 3.51
C ALA A 34 -1.60 3.33 3.59
N PHE A 35 -1.33 4.01 4.71
CA PHE A 35 -1.56 5.44 4.86
C PHE A 35 -0.54 6.25 4.02
N GLN A 36 0.74 5.90 4.08
CA GLN A 36 1.78 6.52 3.26
C GLN A 36 1.46 6.41 1.76
N ILE A 37 1.04 5.23 1.28
CA ILE A 37 0.61 5.05 -0.12
C ILE A 37 -0.53 6.01 -0.51
N LYS A 38 -1.49 6.25 0.40
CA LYS A 38 -2.58 7.21 0.15
C LYS A 38 -2.12 8.65 0.18
N THR A 39 -1.16 8.98 1.04
CA THR A 39 -0.50 10.28 1.05
C THR A 39 0.23 10.53 -0.27
N ASP A 40 1.03 9.57 -0.74
CA ASP A 40 1.74 9.65 -2.03
C ASP A 40 0.77 9.80 -3.19
N LYS A 41 -0.36 9.07 -3.19
CA LYS A 41 -1.44 9.26 -4.17
C LYS A 41 -1.93 10.72 -4.19
N THR A 42 -2.08 11.33 -3.02
CA THR A 42 -2.59 12.69 -2.88
C THR A 42 -1.57 13.72 -3.36
N LEU A 43 -0.29 13.51 -3.03
CA LEU A 43 0.83 14.30 -3.54
C LEU A 43 0.94 14.21 -5.06
N ASN A 44 0.85 13.00 -5.63
CA ASN A 44 0.86 12.80 -7.08
C ASN A 44 -0.30 13.53 -7.77
N LYS A 45 -1.50 13.52 -7.19
CA LYS A 45 -2.65 14.28 -7.72
C LYS A 45 -2.40 15.80 -7.67
N ALA A 46 -1.80 16.29 -6.59
CA ALA A 46 -1.46 17.71 -6.44
C ALA A 46 -0.40 18.14 -7.47
N GLN A 47 0.68 17.37 -7.62
CA GLN A 47 1.73 17.61 -8.61
C GLN A 47 1.18 17.59 -10.04
N ALA A 48 0.32 16.63 -10.37
CA ALA A 48 -0.31 16.60 -11.69
C ALA A 48 -1.24 17.79 -11.94
N SER A 49 -1.93 18.27 -10.90
CA SER A 49 -2.75 19.49 -10.99
C SER A 49 -1.89 20.73 -11.22
N GLN A 50 -0.70 20.80 -10.60
CA GLN A 50 0.28 21.85 -10.85
C GLN A 50 0.82 21.78 -12.28
N GLN A 51 1.19 20.59 -12.75
CA GLN A 51 1.64 20.39 -14.14
C GLN A 51 0.58 20.81 -15.17
N ALA A 52 -0.70 20.46 -14.93
CA ALA A 52 -1.79 20.87 -15.79
C ALA A 52 -2.00 22.41 -15.81
N ARG A 53 -1.75 23.09 -14.68
CA ARG A 53 -1.77 24.57 -14.62
C ARG A 53 -0.62 25.17 -15.40
N VAL A 54 0.60 24.68 -15.19
CA VAL A 54 1.78 25.13 -15.93
C VAL A 54 1.57 24.95 -17.44
N ARG A 55 1.00 23.82 -17.88
CA ARG A 55 0.66 23.61 -19.30
C ARG A 55 -0.34 24.63 -19.85
N ARG A 56 -1.33 25.06 -19.05
CA ARG A 56 -2.25 26.14 -19.45
C ARG A 56 -1.55 27.49 -19.51
N GLU A 57 -0.74 27.81 -18.51
CA GLU A 57 0.01 29.07 -18.49
C GLU A 57 1.00 29.16 -19.66
N GLU A 58 1.69 28.06 -19.99
CA GLU A 58 2.54 27.93 -21.18
C GLU A 58 1.75 28.16 -22.48
N TYR A 59 0.54 27.60 -22.58
CA TYR A 59 -0.35 27.82 -23.73
C TYR A 59 -0.81 29.27 -23.85
N ASP A 60 -1.25 29.89 -22.76
CA ASP A 60 -1.74 31.27 -22.76
C ASP A 60 -0.60 32.25 -23.14
N LEU A 61 0.60 32.01 -22.62
CA LEU A 61 1.80 32.79 -22.96
C LEU A 61 2.22 32.57 -24.42
N ALA A 62 2.27 31.33 -24.90
CA ALA A 62 2.63 31.03 -26.28
C ALA A 62 1.59 31.58 -27.26
N THR A 63 0.30 31.47 -26.94
CA THR A 63 -0.81 32.01 -27.73
C THR A 63 -0.70 33.52 -27.83
N SER A 64 -0.56 34.22 -26.71
CA SER A 64 -0.43 35.69 -26.72
C SER A 64 0.82 36.16 -27.48
N ALA A 65 1.96 35.49 -27.33
CA ALA A 65 3.18 35.80 -28.08
C ALA A 65 3.01 35.56 -29.59
N ASN A 66 2.39 34.44 -29.98
CA ASN A 66 2.12 34.12 -31.38
C ASN A 66 1.14 35.11 -32.01
N ILE A 67 0.06 35.48 -31.31
CA ILE A 67 -0.90 36.49 -31.76
C ILE A 67 -0.19 37.83 -31.99
N ALA A 68 0.65 38.26 -31.05
CA ALA A 68 1.43 39.50 -31.20
C ALA A 68 2.38 39.45 -32.40
N ALA A 69 3.04 38.30 -32.63
CA ALA A 69 3.93 38.11 -33.78
C ALA A 69 3.16 38.11 -35.12
N PHE A 70 1.99 37.46 -35.18
CA PHE A 70 1.13 37.47 -36.37
C PHE A 70 0.62 38.89 -36.65
N ALA A 71 0.16 39.60 -35.63
CA ALA A 71 -0.26 40.99 -35.75
C ALA A 71 0.86 41.90 -36.27
N ALA A 72 2.09 41.75 -35.76
CA ALA A 72 3.27 42.47 -36.25
C ALA A 72 3.62 42.13 -37.71
N ALA A 73 3.31 40.91 -38.15
CA ALA A 73 3.44 40.48 -39.54
C ALA A 73 2.24 40.89 -40.43
N GLY A 74 1.29 41.67 -39.90
CA GLY A 74 0.10 42.14 -40.61
C GLY A 74 -0.97 41.06 -40.80
N ARG A 75 -0.92 39.96 -40.04
CA ARG A 75 -1.89 38.85 -40.10
C ARG A 75 -2.66 38.81 -38.78
N ASP A 76 -3.92 39.23 -38.78
CA ASP A 76 -4.70 39.34 -37.56
C ASP A 76 -5.60 38.11 -37.31
N VAL A 77 -5.88 37.82 -36.03
CA VAL A 77 -6.74 36.71 -35.59
C VAL A 77 -8.18 36.99 -36.03
N GLY A 78 -8.59 36.38 -37.15
CA GLY A 78 -9.90 36.57 -37.77
C GLY A 78 -9.83 37.01 -39.23
N SER A 79 -8.69 37.57 -39.66
CA SER A 79 -8.44 37.89 -41.08
C SER A 79 -7.74 36.75 -41.83
N ASP A 80 -7.02 35.89 -41.10
CA ASP A 80 -6.26 34.78 -41.68
C ASP A 80 -6.67 33.41 -41.11
N ARG A 81 -7.27 32.58 -41.97
CA ARG A 81 -7.77 31.24 -41.65
C ARG A 81 -6.68 30.27 -41.18
N SER A 82 -5.42 30.49 -41.58
CA SER A 82 -4.31 29.62 -41.16
C SER A 82 -3.77 29.98 -39.78
N VAL A 83 -3.88 31.24 -39.34
CA VAL A 83 -3.58 31.65 -37.96
C VAL A 83 -4.61 31.04 -37.01
N GLN A 84 -5.89 31.11 -37.37
CA GLN A 84 -6.95 30.49 -36.58
C GLN A 84 -6.77 28.97 -36.44
N ALA A 85 -6.50 28.27 -37.54
CA ALA A 85 -6.25 26.83 -37.53
C ALA A 85 -5.03 26.44 -36.67
N PHE A 86 -3.99 27.30 -36.62
CA PHE A 86 -2.82 27.08 -35.77
C PHE A 86 -3.16 27.24 -34.27
N LEU A 87 -3.96 28.24 -33.90
CA LEU A 87 -4.40 28.43 -32.51
C LEU A 87 -5.32 27.30 -32.06
N GLU A 88 -6.31 26.92 -32.88
CA GLU A 88 -7.21 25.79 -32.59
C GLU A 88 -6.43 24.48 -32.39
N ARG A 89 -5.39 24.24 -33.20
CA ARG A 89 -4.55 23.04 -33.05
C ARG A 89 -3.72 23.07 -31.76
N GLN A 90 -3.23 24.23 -31.34
CA GLN A 90 -2.52 24.34 -30.05
C GLN A 90 -3.46 24.11 -28.86
N GLU A 91 -4.68 24.64 -28.92
CA GLU A 91 -5.71 24.38 -27.91
C GLU A 91 -6.03 22.88 -27.80
N GLU A 92 -6.21 22.21 -28.94
CA GLU A 92 -6.45 20.78 -29.00
C GLU A 92 -5.31 19.98 -28.36
N LEU A 93 -4.05 20.31 -28.70
CA LEU A 93 -2.87 19.63 -28.15
C LEU A 93 -2.78 19.79 -26.63
N VAL A 94 -3.00 20.99 -26.11
CA VAL A 94 -2.99 21.27 -24.66
C VAL A 94 -4.13 20.54 -23.97
N GLY A 95 -5.32 20.51 -24.58
CA GLY A 95 -6.45 19.72 -24.12
C GLY A 95 -6.14 18.23 -24.04
N GLN A 96 -5.50 17.67 -25.07
CA GLN A 96 -5.06 16.28 -25.10
C GLN A 96 -4.00 15.98 -24.03
N ASP A 97 -3.05 16.88 -23.80
CA ASP A 97 -2.01 16.74 -22.78
C ASP A 97 -2.58 16.76 -21.36
N ILE A 98 -3.47 17.72 -21.05
CA ILE A 98 -4.18 17.77 -19.77
C ILE A 98 -5.04 16.51 -19.58
N GLY A 99 -5.73 16.08 -20.64
CA GLY A 99 -6.50 14.83 -20.62
C GLY A 99 -5.64 13.60 -20.34
N ARG A 100 -4.43 13.54 -20.91
CA ARG A 100 -3.46 12.48 -20.67
C ARG A 100 -2.96 12.49 -19.23
N ILE A 101 -2.61 13.66 -18.69
CA ILE A 101 -2.21 13.85 -17.29
C ILE A 101 -3.33 13.33 -16.36
N ALA A 102 -4.58 13.73 -16.60
CA ALA A 102 -5.72 13.31 -15.80
C ALA A 102 -5.93 11.78 -15.85
N ARG A 103 -5.81 11.17 -17.04
CA ARG A 103 -5.91 9.71 -17.20
C ARG A 103 -4.79 8.99 -16.46
N GLN A 104 -3.56 9.48 -16.56
CA GLN A 104 -2.41 8.92 -15.85
C GLN A 104 -2.61 8.98 -14.33
N VAL A 105 -3.07 10.11 -13.79
CA VAL A 105 -3.40 10.25 -12.35
C VAL A 105 -4.49 9.29 -11.94
N SER A 106 -5.52 9.10 -12.76
CA SER A 106 -6.60 8.16 -12.47
C SER A 106 -6.08 6.72 -12.35
N VAL A 107 -5.30 6.27 -13.33
CA VAL A 107 -4.70 4.92 -13.35
C VAL A 107 -3.75 4.73 -12.16
N GLN A 108 -2.85 5.68 -11.91
CA GLN A 108 -1.95 5.63 -10.75
C GLN A 108 -2.73 5.66 -9.43
N GLY A 109 -3.83 6.40 -9.39
CA GLY A 109 -4.74 6.49 -8.26
C GLY A 109 -5.42 5.16 -7.94
N MET A 110 -5.87 4.42 -8.96
CA MET A 110 -6.42 3.07 -8.80
C MET A 110 -5.35 2.10 -8.32
N LYS A 111 -4.15 2.13 -8.92
CA LYS A 111 -3.01 1.29 -8.50
C LYS A 111 -2.66 1.52 -7.03
N SER A 112 -2.60 2.78 -6.61
CA SER A 112 -2.28 3.15 -5.22
C SER A 112 -3.37 2.70 -4.24
N GLU A 113 -4.65 2.78 -4.63
CA GLU A 113 -5.75 2.24 -3.82
C GLU A 113 -5.67 0.72 -3.65
N MET A 114 -5.42 0.00 -4.75
CA MET A 114 -5.22 -1.44 -4.72
C MET A 114 -4.03 -1.82 -3.84
N ALA A 115 -2.91 -1.11 -3.95
CA ALA A 115 -1.72 -1.33 -3.13
C ALA A 115 -2.01 -1.08 -1.63
N ALA A 116 -2.68 0.03 -1.29
CA ALA A 116 -3.06 0.32 0.09
C ALA A 116 -4.04 -0.72 0.66
N MET A 117 -4.97 -1.22 -0.15
CA MET A 117 -5.90 -2.30 0.23
C MET A 117 -5.16 -3.63 0.44
N ALA A 118 -4.25 -3.98 -0.47
CA ALA A 118 -3.43 -5.19 -0.36
C ALA A 118 -2.57 -5.16 0.91
N GLU A 119 -1.96 -4.02 1.22
CA GLU A 119 -1.13 -3.87 2.42
C GLU A 119 -1.98 -3.99 3.71
N LYS A 120 -3.18 -3.40 3.74
CA LYS A 120 -4.11 -3.60 4.86
C LYS A 120 -4.48 -5.06 5.06
N ARG A 121 -4.76 -5.79 3.97
CA ARG A 121 -5.05 -7.23 4.02
C ARG A 121 -3.85 -8.03 4.49
N ARG A 122 -2.64 -7.70 4.03
CA ARG A 122 -1.39 -8.30 4.50
C ARG A 122 -1.24 -8.19 6.01
N GLY A 123 -1.46 -6.99 6.57
CA GLY A 123 -1.41 -6.78 8.02
C GLY A 123 -2.50 -7.53 8.80
N GLN A 124 -3.73 -7.60 8.27
CA GLN A 124 -4.80 -8.39 8.87
C GLN A 124 -4.48 -9.89 8.87
N ASN A 125 -3.97 -10.40 7.75
CA ASN A 125 -3.60 -11.81 7.61
C ASN A 125 -2.41 -12.16 8.53
N ALA A 126 -1.42 -11.27 8.65
CA ALA A 126 -0.30 -11.47 9.58
C ALA A 126 -0.78 -11.55 11.03
N TYR A 127 -1.70 -10.66 11.44
CA TYR A 127 -2.30 -10.71 12.77
C TYR A 127 -3.09 -12.00 12.99
N VAL A 128 -3.95 -12.39 12.06
CA VAL A 128 -4.72 -13.63 12.16
C VAL A 128 -3.81 -14.85 12.20
N SER A 129 -2.78 -14.90 11.36
CA SER A 129 -1.76 -15.96 11.38
C SER A 129 -1.04 -16.02 12.71
N SER A 130 -0.70 -14.87 13.31
CA SER A 130 -0.06 -14.84 14.63
C SER A 130 -0.96 -15.38 15.74
N LEU A 131 -2.27 -15.16 15.66
CA LEU A 131 -3.24 -15.73 16.59
C LEU A 131 -3.29 -17.26 16.43
N PHE A 132 -3.30 -17.77 15.19
CA PHE A 132 -3.27 -19.21 14.94
C PHE A 132 -1.95 -19.85 15.40
N SER A 133 -0.81 -19.22 15.15
CA SER A 133 0.49 -19.69 15.65
C SER A 133 0.56 -19.69 17.18
N ALA A 134 0.01 -18.65 17.82
CA ALA A 134 -0.06 -18.56 19.29
C ALA A 134 -0.96 -19.65 19.88
N ALA A 135 -2.12 -19.91 19.26
CA ALA A 135 -3.00 -21.00 19.64
C ALA A 135 -2.33 -22.38 19.46
N GLY A 136 -1.61 -22.59 18.36
CA GLY A 136 -0.83 -23.80 18.13
C GLY A 136 0.29 -23.99 19.16
N THR A 137 1.02 -22.91 19.48
CA THR A 137 2.08 -22.92 20.51
C THR A 137 1.50 -23.25 21.88
N ALA A 138 0.36 -22.67 22.25
CA ALA A 138 -0.33 -22.98 23.49
C ALA A 138 -0.81 -24.44 23.54
N ALA A 139 -1.42 -24.95 22.45
CA ALA A 139 -1.86 -26.33 22.35
C ALA A 139 -0.69 -27.32 22.46
N GLN A 140 0.45 -27.02 21.83
CA GLN A 140 1.66 -27.84 21.90
C GLN A 140 2.27 -27.83 23.30
N GLY A 141 2.26 -26.69 23.99
CA GLY A 141 2.64 -26.59 25.40
C GLY A 141 1.76 -27.46 26.31
N ILE A 142 0.44 -27.48 26.08
CA ILE A 142 -0.50 -28.35 26.80
C ILE A 142 -0.26 -29.83 26.47
N TYR A 143 -0.01 -30.18 25.21
CA TYR A 143 0.28 -31.55 24.80
C TYR A 143 1.58 -32.06 25.45
N GLN A 144 2.67 -31.27 25.41
CA GLN A 144 3.92 -31.59 26.09
C GLN A 144 3.74 -31.71 27.61
N TYR A 145 2.88 -30.87 28.20
CA TYR A 145 2.51 -30.99 29.60
C TYR A 145 1.86 -32.35 29.88
N GLN A 146 0.89 -32.78 29.06
CA GLN A 146 0.20 -34.05 29.23
C GLN A 146 1.12 -35.26 29.03
N THR A 147 2.06 -35.22 28.07
CA THR A 147 3.02 -36.31 27.87
C THR A 147 4.07 -36.39 28.97
N VAL A 148 4.55 -35.26 29.49
CA VAL A 148 5.48 -35.25 30.65
C VAL A 148 4.77 -35.70 31.93
N LYS A 149 3.47 -35.38 32.09
CA LYS A 149 2.65 -35.89 33.21
C LYS A 149 2.19 -37.33 33.06
N ALA A 150 2.25 -37.90 31.86
CA ALA A 150 2.00 -39.30 31.60
C ALA A 150 3.35 -40.03 31.50
N PRO A 151 4.04 -40.31 32.62
CA PRO A 151 5.17 -41.22 32.55
C PRO A 151 4.62 -42.57 32.09
N THR A 152 5.28 -43.11 31.07
CA THR A 152 5.28 -44.51 30.66
C THR A 152 4.86 -45.44 31.79
N ALA A 153 3.76 -46.18 31.60
CA ALA A 153 3.49 -47.36 32.40
C ALA A 153 4.75 -48.24 32.36
N PRO A 154 5.32 -48.64 33.50
CA PRO A 154 6.44 -49.56 33.47
C PRO A 154 5.89 -50.88 32.95
N SER A 155 6.38 -51.37 31.80
CA SER A 155 6.33 -52.80 31.52
C SER A 155 7.33 -53.49 32.48
N GLY A 156 6.91 -53.61 33.74
CA GLY A 156 7.58 -54.44 34.74
C GLY A 156 7.48 -55.90 34.34
N GLY A 157 8.62 -56.58 34.33
CA GLY A 157 8.81 -57.91 33.74
C GLY A 157 8.16 -59.08 34.49
N GLY A 158 8.11 -60.19 33.77
CA GLY A 158 7.81 -61.53 34.26
C GLY A 158 8.59 -62.55 33.46
N GLY A 159 9.93 -62.49 33.53
CA GLY A 159 10.84 -63.48 32.97
C GLY A 159 11.76 -63.97 34.07
N SER A 160 11.31 -64.96 34.83
CA SER A 160 12.14 -65.66 35.80
C SER A 160 11.78 -67.14 35.83
N LYS A 161 12.77 -67.93 35.35
CA LYS A 161 13.04 -69.36 35.53
C LYS A 161 12.07 -70.37 34.94
#